data_AF-A0A0A6VRH8-F1
#
_entry.id   AF-A0A0A6VRH8-F1
#
_cell.length_a   1.000
_cell.length_b   1.000
_cell.length_c   1.000
_cell.angle_alpha   90.00
_cell.angle_beta   90.00
_cell.angle_gamma   90.00
#
_symmetry.space_group_name_H-M   'P 1'
#
loop_
_entity.id
_entity.type
_entity.pdbx_description
1 polymer ?
#
loop_
_entity_poly.entity_id
_entity_poly.type
_entity_poly.pdbx_seq_one_letter_code
_entity_poly.pdbx_strand_id
1 'polypeptide(L)'
;MTDLQCPATAVLLDDAVPPPPWTARLRVAERFTARGAEELVSLVEDSADLFRGETFVVAAPAGDIEAALRRRSVRGRAPVVVEVDSAGWRSVAAP
;
A
#
# COMPACT_ATOMS: atom_id res chain seq x y z
N MET A 1 -6.16 -20.40 19.26
CA MET A 1 -5.10 -20.20 18.25
C MET A 1 -5.47 -18.96 17.48
N THR A 2 -5.01 -17.80 17.96
CA THR A 2 -5.12 -16.55 17.21
C THR A 2 -4.00 -16.58 16.20
N ASP A 3 -4.33 -16.81 14.94
CA ASP A 3 -3.35 -16.73 13.87
C ASP A 3 -2.77 -15.31 13.90
N LEU A 4 -1.47 -15.22 14.19
CA LEU A 4 -0.70 -13.99 14.30
C LEU A 4 -0.46 -13.43 12.89
N GLN A 5 -1.53 -13.13 12.17
CA GLN A 5 -1.41 -12.44 10.90
C GLN A 5 -1.16 -10.97 11.21
N CYS A 6 0.12 -10.63 11.38
CA CYS A 6 0.55 -9.24 11.41
C CYS A 6 0.37 -8.68 9.99
N PRO A 7 -0.63 -7.82 9.73
CA PRO A 7 -0.80 -7.24 8.40
C PRO A 7 0.45 -6.42 8.05
N ALA A 8 0.80 -6.40 6.77
CA ALA A 8 1.77 -5.44 6.27
C ALA A 8 1.05 -4.11 5.97
N THR A 9 1.73 -3.00 6.20
CA THR A 9 1.19 -1.67 5.90
C THR A 9 1.80 -1.15 4.60
N ALA A 10 1.00 -1.02 3.55
CA ALA A 10 1.42 -0.40 2.30
C ALA A 10 0.94 1.05 2.23
N VAL A 11 1.85 1.97 1.92
CA VAL A 11 1.52 3.37 1.66
C VAL A 11 1.61 3.62 0.16
N LEU A 12 0.47 3.86 -0.48
CA LEU A 12 0.39 4.11 -1.92
C LEU A 12 0.45 5.62 -2.17
N LEU A 13 1.46 6.05 -2.92
CA LEU A 13 1.74 7.45 -3.19
C LEU A 13 1.72 7.72 -4.68
N ASP A 14 1.15 8.86 -5.07
CA ASP A 14 1.21 9.31 -6.45
C ASP A 14 2.64 9.74 -6.79
N ASP A 15 3.21 9.16 -7.85
CA ASP A 15 4.60 9.40 -8.26
C ASP A 15 4.81 10.76 -8.95
N ALA A 16 3.72 11.43 -9.33
CA ALA A 16 3.75 12.76 -9.94
C ALA A 16 3.76 13.91 -8.93
N VAL A 17 3.50 13.64 -7.64
CA VAL A 17 3.39 14.67 -6.60
C VAL A 17 4.34 14.40 -5.43
N PRO A 18 4.85 15.46 -4.76
CA PRO A 18 5.64 15.28 -3.57
C PRO A 18 4.87 14.51 -2.49
N PRO A 19 5.52 13.56 -1.78
CA PRO A 19 4.88 12.81 -0.74
C PRO A 19 4.49 13.73 0.43
N PRO A 20 3.35 13.49 1.11
CA PRO A 20 2.93 14.29 2.25
C PRO A 20 3.96 14.29 3.38
N PRO A 21 4.09 15.37 4.19
CA PRO A 21 5.10 15.45 5.25
C PRO A 21 5.03 14.34 6.31
N TRP A 22 3.86 13.76 6.54
CA TRP A 22 3.67 12.68 7.52
C TRP A 22 4.36 11.39 7.09
N THR A 23 4.51 11.13 5.77
CA THR A 23 5.18 9.90 5.29
C THR A 23 6.66 9.90 5.62
N ALA A 24 7.28 11.06 5.83
CA ALA A 24 8.67 11.18 6.25
C ALA A 24 8.90 10.72 7.70
N ARG A 25 7.83 10.60 8.50
CA ARG A 25 7.88 10.14 9.89
C ARG A 25 7.68 8.63 10.02
N LEU A 26 7.31 7.95 8.94
CA LEU A 26 7.11 6.52 8.92
C LEU A 26 8.43 5.77 8.93
N ARG A 27 8.49 4.67 9.71
CA ARG A 27 9.56 3.68 9.59
C ARG A 27 9.26 2.79 8.38
N VAL A 28 9.76 3.21 7.23
CA VAL A 28 9.60 2.49 5.96
C VAL A 28 10.72 1.46 5.83
N ALA A 29 10.35 0.18 5.72
CA ALA A 29 11.26 -0.93 5.46
C ALA A 29 11.80 -0.86 4.04
N GLU A 30 10.93 -0.68 3.05
CA GLU A 30 11.32 -0.56 1.64
C GLU A 30 10.39 0.35 0.82
N ARG A 31 10.92 0.88 -0.30
CA ARG A 31 10.19 1.73 -1.24
C ARG A 31 10.27 1.13 -2.63
N PHE A 32 9.12 1.01 -3.27
CA PHE A 32 8.98 0.48 -4.62
C PHE A 32 8.31 1.49 -5.54
N THR A 33 8.39 1.20 -6.84
CA THR A 33 7.65 1.88 -7.89
C THR A 33 6.93 0.84 -8.74
N ALA A 34 5.71 1.13 -9.17
CA ALA A 34 4.96 0.27 -10.09
C ALA A 34 4.31 1.09 -11.20
N ARG A 35 4.05 0.45 -12.35
CA ARG A 35 3.34 1.05 -13.48
C ARG A 35 2.21 0.13 -13.93
N GLY A 36 0.99 0.67 -13.96
CA GLY A 36 -0.19 -0.12 -14.25
C GLY A 36 -0.77 -0.80 -13.00
N ALA A 37 -2.10 -0.82 -12.95
CA ALA A 37 -2.84 -1.29 -11.79
C ALA A 37 -2.73 -2.81 -11.51
N GLU A 38 -2.25 -3.62 -12.46
CA GLU A 38 -2.06 -5.06 -12.25
C GLU A 38 -0.72 -5.35 -11.57
N GLU A 39 0.36 -4.77 -12.10
CA GLU A 39 1.68 -4.82 -11.47
C GLU A 39 1.63 -4.27 -10.04
N LEU A 40 0.96 -3.13 -9.84
CA LEU A 40 0.79 -2.54 -8.51
C LEU A 40 0.10 -3.52 -7.53
N VAL A 41 -0.92 -4.25 -8.00
CA VAL A 41 -1.63 -5.21 -7.15
C VAL A 41 -0.73 -6.38 -6.78
N SER A 42 -0.08 -7.01 -7.78
CA SER A 42 0.83 -8.13 -7.54
C SER A 42 1.99 -7.73 -6.63
N LEU A 43 2.61 -6.58 -6.89
CA LEU A 43 3.71 -6.07 -6.07
C LEU A 43 3.30 -5.85 -4.61
N VAL A 44 2.12 -5.27 -4.37
CA VAL A 44 1.64 -5.02 -3.01
C VAL A 44 1.33 -6.34 -2.29
N GLU A 45 0.77 -7.34 -2.97
CA GLU A 45 0.51 -8.66 -2.38
C GLU A 45 1.81 -9.40 -2.07
N ASP A 46 2.74 -9.46 -3.02
CA ASP A 46 4.04 -10.11 -2.84
C ASP A 46 4.85 -9.43 -1.72
N SER A 47 4.84 -8.09 -1.69
CA SER A 47 5.51 -7.32 -0.65
C SER A 47 4.85 -7.50 0.71
N ALA A 48 3.52 -7.60 0.77
CA ALA A 48 2.83 -7.81 2.04
C ALA A 48 3.21 -9.13 2.72
N ASP A 49 3.48 -10.16 1.92
CA ASP A 49 3.97 -11.44 2.45
C ASP A 49 5.41 -11.35 2.98
N LEU A 50 6.26 -10.51 2.38
CA LEU A 50 7.64 -10.29 2.80
C LEU A 50 7.77 -9.36 4.01
N PHE A 51 6.92 -8.33 4.10
CA PHE A 51 7.01 -7.24 5.09
C PHE A 51 5.90 -7.31 6.14
N ARG A 52 5.55 -8.52 6.61
CA ARG A 52 4.51 -8.73 7.62
C ARG A 52 4.80 -7.94 8.91
N GLY A 53 3.87 -7.09 9.33
CA GLY A 53 4.03 -6.21 10.49
C GLY A 53 4.94 -5.00 10.26
N GLU A 54 5.42 -4.79 9.04
CA GLU A 54 6.25 -3.65 8.65
C GLU A 54 5.51 -2.71 7.68
N THR A 55 6.08 -1.54 7.45
CA THR A 55 5.55 -0.55 6.50
C THR A 55 6.42 -0.45 5.26
N PHE A 56 5.82 -0.54 4.08
CA PHE A 56 6.49 -0.27 2.81
C PHE A 56 5.72 0.78 2.01
N VAL A 57 6.39 1.40 1.04
CA VAL A 57 5.79 2.44 0.19
C VAL A 57 5.81 1.95 -1.25
N VAL A 58 4.72 2.19 -1.98
CA VAL A 58 4.69 2.00 -3.44
C VAL A 58 4.28 3.30 -4.10
N ALA A 59 5.15 3.83 -4.95
CA ALA A 59 4.85 4.98 -5.79
C ALA A 59 4.35 4.54 -7.17
N ALA A 60 3.22 5.07 -7.61
CA ALA A 60 2.62 4.76 -8.91
C ALA A 60 1.73 5.92 -9.36
N PRO A 61 1.37 6.03 -10.64
CA PRO A 61 0.42 7.04 -11.10
C PRO A 61 -0.90 6.98 -10.32
N ALA A 62 -1.45 8.14 -9.97
CA ALA A 62 -2.74 8.22 -9.26
C ALA A 62 -3.86 7.38 -9.91
N GLY A 63 -3.94 7.37 -11.25
CA GLY A 63 -4.93 6.58 -12.00
C GLY A 63 -4.75 5.06 -11.83
N ASP A 64 -3.50 4.59 -11.75
CA ASP A 64 -3.18 3.17 -11.51
C ASP A 64 -3.51 2.78 -10.06
N ILE A 65 -3.21 3.66 -9.10
CA ILE A 65 -3.55 3.46 -7.68
C ILE A 65 -5.06 3.35 -7.51
N GLU A 66 -5.83 4.27 -8.08
CA GLU A 66 -7.29 4.21 -7.99
C GLU A 66 -7.86 2.95 -8.65
N ALA A 67 -7.31 2.53 -9.79
CA ALA A 67 -7.73 1.31 -10.46
C ALA A 67 -7.40 0.05 -9.63
N ALA A 68 -6.23 0.00 -8.98
CA ALA A 68 -5.85 -1.09 -8.08
C ALA A 68 -6.78 -1.17 -6.85
N LEU A 69 -7.05 -0.02 -6.20
CA LEU A 69 -7.97 0.05 -5.07
C LEU A 69 -9.38 -0.43 -5.46
N ARG A 70 -9.90 0.02 -6.60
CA ARG A 70 -11.20 -0.44 -7.13
C ARG A 70 -11.24 -1.95 -7.35
N ARG A 71 -10.18 -2.55 -7.91
CA ARG A 71 -10.08 -4.01 -8.10
C ARG A 71 -10.12 -4.79 -6.79
N ARG A 72 -9.59 -4.22 -5.72
CA ARG A 72 -9.62 -4.79 -4.37
C ARG A 72 -10.81 -4.32 -3.53
N SER A 73 -11.79 -3.67 -4.15
CA SER A 73 -12.98 -3.12 -3.48
C SER A 73 -12.67 -2.15 -2.33
N VAL A 74 -11.49 -1.54 -2.35
CA VAL A 74 -11.06 -0.52 -1.39
C VAL A 74 -11.45 0.86 -1.92
N ARG A 75 -12.04 1.69 -1.07
CA ARG A 75 -12.33 3.08 -1.40
C ARG A 75 -11.16 3.96 -0.98
N GLY A 76 -10.66 4.79 -1.89
CA GLY A 76 -9.59 5.73 -1.59
C GLY A 76 -8.97 6.32 -2.85
N ARG A 77 -8.02 7.24 -2.64
CA ARG A 77 -7.15 7.83 -3.67
C ARG A 77 -5.79 8.07 -3.05
N ALA A 78 -4.75 8.16 -3.87
CA ALA A 78 -3.43 8.52 -3.38
C ALA A 78 -3.45 9.93 -2.75
N PRO A 79 -2.72 10.17 -1.64
CA PRO A 79 -2.02 9.17 -0.83
C PRO A 79 -3.01 8.33 0.01
N VAL A 80 -2.81 7.01 0.08
CA VAL A 80 -3.63 6.10 0.91
C VAL A 80 -2.76 5.10 1.66
N VAL A 81 -3.16 4.77 2.88
CA VAL A 81 -2.57 3.69 3.67
C VAL A 81 -3.51 2.49 3.62
N VAL A 82 -2.96 1.33 3.25
CA VAL A 82 -3.69 0.07 3.25
C VAL A 82 -2.96 -0.97 4.10
N GLU A 83 -3.71 -1.66 4.93
CA GLU A 83 -3.27 -2.91 5.56
C GLU A 83 -3.57 -4.05 4.60
N VAL A 84 -2.61 -4.96 4.45
CA VAL A 84 -2.70 -6.12 3.57
C VAL A 84 -2.37 -7.38 4.38
N ASP A 85 -3.32 -8.31 4.39
CA ASP A 85 -3.20 -9.62 5.01
C ASP A 85 -3.91 -10.69 4.15
N SER A 86 -4.07 -11.91 4.69
CA SER A 86 -4.73 -12.99 3.95
C SER A 86 -6.23 -12.78 3.68
N ALA A 87 -6.87 -11.83 4.38
CA ALA A 87 -8.25 -11.42 4.13
C ALA A 87 -8.36 -10.37 3.02
N GLY A 88 -7.23 -9.80 2.58
CA GLY A 88 -7.15 -8.87 1.46
C GLY A 88 -6.70 -7.48 1.89
N TRP A 89 -7.17 -6.47 1.16
CA TRP A 89 -6.75 -5.08 1.38
C TRP A 89 -7.79 -4.33 2.20
N ARG A 90 -7.31 -3.50 3.13
CA ARG A 90 -8.14 -2.64 3.95
C ARG A 90 -7.55 -1.24 4.03
N SER A 91 -8.31 -0.21 3.65
CA SER A 91 -7.90 1.17 3.89
C SER A 91 -7.91 1.49 5.39
N VAL A 92 -6.85 2.15 5.85
CA VAL A 92 -6.74 2.67 7.22
C VAL A 92 -6.42 4.16 7.20
N ALA A 93 -6.61 4.82 8.35
CA ALA A 93 -6.27 6.23 8.48
C ALA A 93 -4.76 6.43 8.39
N ALA A 94 -4.34 7.54 7.76
CA ALA A 94 -2.94 7.96 7.84
C ALA A 94 -2.59 8.31 9.31
N PRO A 95 -1.39 7.92 9.78
CA PRO A 95 -0.93 8.21 11.14
C PRO A 95 -0.53 9.68 11.35
#